data_AF-A0A7S2RD18-F1
#
_entry.id   AF-A0A7S2RD18-F1
#
_cell.length_a   1.000
_cell.length_b   1.000
_cell.length_c   1.000
_cell.angle_alpha   90.00
_cell.angle_beta   90.00
_cell.angle_gamma   90.00
#
_symmetry.space_group_name_H-M   'P 1'
#
loop_
_entity.id
_entity.type
_entity.pdbx_description
1 polymer ?
#
loop_
_entity_poly.entity_id
_entity_poly.type
_entity_poly.pdbx_seq_one_letter_code
_entity_poly.pdbx_strand_id
1 'polypeptide(L)'
;NGNHEVSGADHLILVAGHSIIISNHLRDAGVDEKDWFLLDYQKGRGLPQTIVAHIRASIQLAAKDPHSILIFSGGETRANVGPMNEGTSYFKVADAMDLWSE
;
A
#
# COMPACT_ATOMS: atom_id res chain seq x y z
N ASN A 1 12.43 -1.73 -21.91
CA ASN A 1 12.84 -3.14 -22.07
C ASN A 1 13.73 -3.53 -20.91
N GLY A 2 13.13 -4.04 -19.84
CA GLY A 2 13.82 -4.56 -18.68
C GLY A 2 12.91 -5.61 -18.07
N ASN A 3 12.81 -6.75 -18.73
CA ASN A 3 12.10 -7.90 -18.18
C ASN A 3 12.98 -8.41 -17.02
N HIS A 4 12.75 -7.88 -15.82
CA HIS A 4 13.23 -8.50 -14.60
C HIS A 4 12.47 -9.82 -14.46
N GLU A 5 13.04 -10.90 -14.98
CA GLU A 5 12.58 -12.22 -14.62
C GLU A 5 12.66 -12.32 -13.08
N VAL A 6 11.56 -12.73 -12.45
CA VAL A 6 11.51 -13.06 -11.02
C VAL A 6 12.45 -14.23 -10.67
N SER A 7 13.09 -14.84 -11.68
CA SER A 7 13.92 -16.04 -11.59
C SER A 7 15.20 -15.88 -10.74
N GLY A 8 15.53 -14.67 -10.27
CA GLY A 8 16.68 -14.39 -9.39
C GLY A 8 16.36 -13.70 -8.07
N ALA A 9 15.09 -13.55 -7.69
CA ALA A 9 14.72 -12.93 -6.42
C ALA A 9 14.76 -13.94 -5.26
N ASP A 10 15.47 -13.60 -4.17
CA ASP A 10 15.56 -14.40 -2.93
C ASP A 10 15.10 -13.62 -1.68
N HIS A 11 14.82 -12.33 -1.82
CA HIS A 11 14.27 -11.48 -0.77
C HIS A 11 12.82 -11.08 -1.06
N LEU A 12 11.92 -11.30 -0.10
CA LEU A 12 10.54 -10.86 -0.18
C LEU A 12 10.32 -9.60 0.68
N ILE A 13 9.86 -8.53 0.04
CA ILE A 13 9.38 -7.32 0.72
C ILE A 13 7.86 -7.30 0.61
N LEU A 14 7.20 -7.46 1.76
CA LEU A 14 5.75 -7.59 1.85
C LEU A 14 5.13 -6.32 2.46
N VAL A 15 4.24 -5.67 1.73
CA VAL A 15 3.38 -4.60 2.28
C VAL A 15 2.08 -5.25 2.76
N ALA A 16 1.98 -5.47 4.06
CA ALA A 16 0.77 -6.04 4.65
C ALA A 16 -0.34 -4.98 4.77
N GLY A 17 -1.50 -5.30 4.20
CA GLY A 17 -2.73 -4.53 4.29
C GLY A 17 -3.28 -4.43 5.72
N HIS A 18 -3.94 -3.31 6.02
CA HIS A 18 -4.59 -3.06 7.31
C HIS A 18 -5.91 -2.29 7.19
N SER A 19 -6.15 -1.70 6.02
CA SER A 19 -7.33 -0.90 5.69
C SER A 19 -7.49 -0.81 4.17
N ILE A 20 -8.62 -0.28 3.74
CA ILE A 20 -8.98 -0.09 2.33
C ILE A 20 -9.27 1.40 2.15
N ILE A 21 -8.72 2.01 1.10
CA ILE A 21 -9.08 3.36 0.66
C ILE A 21 -10.50 3.34 0.11
N ILE A 22 -11.35 4.22 0.63
CA ILE A 22 -12.78 4.29 0.29
C ILE A 22 -13.16 5.60 -0.39
N SER A 23 -12.24 6.56 -0.46
CA SER A 23 -12.43 7.80 -1.18
C SER A 23 -11.59 7.84 -2.47
N ASN A 24 -11.83 8.85 -3.30
CA ASN A 24 -11.01 9.13 -4.47
C ASN A 24 -9.83 10.08 -4.18
N HIS A 25 -9.61 10.44 -2.91
CA HIS A 25 -8.52 11.31 -2.44
C HIS A 25 -7.21 10.53 -2.31
N LEU A 26 -6.77 9.93 -3.43
CA LEU A 26 -5.61 9.03 -3.44
C LEU A 26 -4.28 9.79 -3.28
N ARG A 27 -4.20 11.03 -3.78
CA ARG A 27 -2.95 11.83 -3.79
C ARG A 27 -2.61 12.41 -2.42
N ASP A 28 -3.61 12.54 -1.57
CA ASP A 28 -3.59 13.07 -0.21
C ASP A 28 -4.06 12.03 0.82
N ALA A 29 -3.99 10.74 0.47
CA ALA A 29 -4.41 9.61 1.30
C ALA A 29 -3.68 9.52 2.66
N GLY A 30 -2.64 10.31 2.91
CA GLY A 30 -1.97 10.43 4.20
C GLY A 30 -2.59 11.47 5.15
N VAL A 31 -3.67 12.17 4.75
CA VAL A 31 -4.19 13.36 5.45
C VAL A 31 -5.46 13.06 6.24
N ASP A 32 -6.56 12.65 5.58
CA ASP A 32 -7.85 12.44 6.24
C ASP A 32 -8.09 10.95 6.53
N GLU A 33 -8.42 10.62 7.78
CA GLU A 33 -8.82 9.27 8.17
C GLU A 33 -10.11 8.80 7.49
N LYS A 34 -10.95 9.73 7.03
CA LYS A 34 -12.19 9.42 6.28
C LYS A 34 -11.92 8.85 4.90
N ASP A 35 -10.70 9.00 4.38
CA ASP A 35 -10.31 8.38 3.12
C ASP A 35 -10.13 6.86 3.25
N TRP A 36 -10.01 6.37 4.48
CA TRP A 36 -9.77 4.97 4.79
C TRP A 36 -10.94 4.34 5.54
N PHE A 37 -11.19 3.07 5.24
CA PHE A 37 -12.12 2.27 6.04
C PHE A 37 -11.47 1.90 7.38
N LEU A 38 -11.85 2.62 8.44
CA LEU A 38 -11.33 2.41 9.78
C LEU A 38 -12.41 1.89 10.73
N LEU A 39 -12.07 0.84 11.49
CA LEU A 39 -12.83 0.44 12.67
C LEU A 39 -12.68 1.49 13.77
N ASP A 40 -13.65 1.56 14.69
CA ASP A 40 -13.68 2.63 15.71
C ASP A 40 -12.42 2.69 16.57
N TYR A 41 -11.78 1.55 16.87
CA TYR A 41 -10.54 1.53 17.64
C TYR A 41 -9.31 2.04 16.85
N GLN A 42 -9.39 2.08 15.51
CA GLN A 42 -8.32 2.54 14.61
C GLN A 42 -8.37 4.06 14.39
N LYS A 43 -9.51 4.71 14.67
CA LYS A 43 -9.70 6.15 14.46
C LYS A 43 -8.92 6.98 15.49
N GLY A 44 -8.44 8.14 15.07
CA GLY A 44 -7.64 9.08 15.87
C GLY A 44 -6.24 8.55 16.20
N ARG A 45 -5.72 7.60 15.42
CA ARG A 45 -4.43 6.93 15.68
C ARG A 45 -3.36 7.26 14.63
N GLY A 46 -3.67 8.08 13.63
CA GLY A 46 -2.72 8.44 12.58
C GLY A 46 -2.44 7.27 11.61
N LEU A 47 -3.48 6.46 11.37
CA LEU A 47 -3.36 5.31 10.49
C LEU A 47 -3.08 5.70 9.02
N PRO A 48 -3.66 6.78 8.45
CA PRO A 48 -3.33 7.23 7.09
C PRO A 48 -1.82 7.50 6.89
N GLN A 49 -1.22 8.22 7.84
CA GLN A 49 0.21 8.53 7.80
C GLN A 49 1.05 7.26 7.93
N THR A 50 0.64 6.35 8.80
CA THR A 50 1.32 5.06 9.00
C THR A 50 1.25 4.18 7.76
N ILE A 51 0.10 4.12 7.09
CA ILE A 51 -0.07 3.35 5.85
C ILE A 51 0.82 3.90 4.75
N VAL A 52 0.79 5.22 4.50
CA VAL A 52 1.64 5.85 3.48
C VAL A 52 3.12 5.67 3.80
N ALA A 53 3.52 5.80 5.06
CA ALA A 53 4.90 5.57 5.49
C ALA A 53 5.34 4.10 5.27
N HIS A 54 4.47 3.14 5.55
CA HIS A 54 4.72 1.72 5.31
C HIS A 54 4.90 1.43 3.82
N ILE A 55 4.00 1.91 2.96
CA ILE A 55 4.10 1.78 1.50
C ILE A 55 5.43 2.35 1.00
N ARG A 56 5.75 3.59 1.38
CA ARG A 56 6.98 4.29 0.98
C ARG A 56 8.23 3.52 1.43
N ALA A 57 8.29 3.09 2.68
CA ALA A 57 9.43 2.36 3.21
C ALA A 57 9.66 1.05 2.45
N SER A 58 8.60 0.31 2.13
CA SER A 58 8.70 -0.94 1.36
C SER A 58 9.16 -0.71 -0.08
N ILE A 59 8.66 0.32 -0.76
CA ILE A 59 9.13 0.70 -2.11
C ILE A 59 10.62 1.05 -2.07
N GLN A 60 11.04 1.87 -1.11
CA GLN A 60 12.44 2.27 -0.97
C GLN A 60 13.37 1.09 -0.63
N LEU A 61 12.89 0.12 0.16
CA LEU A 61 13.64 -1.11 0.42
C LEU A 61 13.80 -1.94 -0.86
N ALA A 62 12.73 -2.07 -1.65
CA ALA A 62 12.75 -2.85 -2.89
C ALA A 62 13.65 -2.21 -3.96
N ALA A 63 13.60 -0.88 -4.08
CA ALA A 63 14.45 -0.14 -5.01
C ALA A 63 15.95 -0.27 -4.71
N LYS A 64 16.32 -0.50 -3.45
CA LYS A 64 17.72 -0.66 -3.01
C LYS A 64 18.25 -2.09 -3.20
N ASP A 65 17.37 -3.05 -3.43
CA ASP A 65 17.72 -4.47 -3.46
C ASP A 65 17.28 -5.13 -4.77
N PRO A 66 18.20 -5.30 -5.73
CA PRO A 66 17.88 -5.90 -7.04
C PRO A 66 17.50 -7.39 -6.96
N HIS A 67 17.72 -8.06 -5.81
CA HIS A 67 17.30 -9.44 -5.56
C HIS A 67 15.95 -9.52 -4.83
N SER A 68 15.29 -8.39 -4.63
CA SER A 68 14.01 -8.34 -3.94
C SER A 68 12.81 -8.37 -4.90
N ILE A 69 11.70 -8.88 -4.38
CA ILE A 69 10.37 -8.68 -4.96
C ILE A 69 9.47 -7.94 -3.96
N LEU A 70 8.78 -6.90 -4.45
CA LEU A 70 7.78 -6.16 -3.69
C LEU A 70 6.40 -6.75 -3.93
N ILE A 71 5.70 -7.14 -2.87
CA ILE A 71 4.32 -7.63 -2.92
C ILE A 71 3.44 -6.77 -2.02
N PHE A 72 2.40 -6.15 -2.60
CA PHE A 72 1.27 -5.64 -1.84
C PHE A 72 0.33 -6.79 -1.53
N SER A 73 0.12 -7.07 -0.25
CA SER A 73 -0.67 -8.20 0.22
C SER A 73 -1.86 -7.74 1.04
N GLY A 74 -2.98 -8.43 0.86
CA GLY A 74 -4.21 -8.21 1.60
C GLY A 74 -5.42 -8.39 0.70
N GLY A 75 -6.36 -9.22 1.17
CA GLY A 75 -7.55 -9.62 0.43
C GLY A 75 -8.72 -8.65 0.61
N GLU A 76 -9.90 -9.09 0.18
CA GLU A 76 -11.17 -8.43 0.49
C GLU A 76 -11.54 -8.74 1.95
N THR A 77 -11.20 -7.84 2.87
CA THR A 77 -11.36 -8.09 4.31
C THR A 77 -12.69 -7.59 4.88
N ARG A 78 -13.52 -6.94 4.04
CA ARG A 78 -14.70 -6.21 4.49
C ARG A 78 -15.83 -6.26 3.44
N ALA A 79 -16.92 -6.91 3.79
CA ALA A 79 -18.11 -7.01 2.91
C ALA A 79 -18.71 -5.64 2.53
N ASN A 80 -18.50 -4.61 3.36
CA ASN A 80 -19.18 -3.33 3.25
C ASN A 80 -18.45 -2.29 2.37
N VAL A 81 -17.28 -2.62 1.80
CA VAL A 81 -16.45 -1.70 1.00
C VAL A 81 -16.28 -2.14 -0.45
N GLY A 82 -17.17 -3.01 -0.93
CA GLY A 82 -17.19 -3.47 -2.32
C GLY A 82 -16.02 -4.41 -2.65
N PRO A 83 -15.74 -4.65 -3.96
CA PRO A 83 -14.75 -5.63 -4.40
C PRO A 83 -13.30 -5.13 -4.28
N MET A 84 -13.04 -4.15 -3.40
CA MET A 84 -11.69 -3.61 -3.22
C MET A 84 -10.95 -4.41 -2.14
N ASN A 85 -9.80 -4.96 -2.52
CA ASN A 85 -8.88 -5.58 -1.58
C ASN A 85 -7.81 -4.59 -1.09
N GLU A 86 -7.24 -4.88 0.08
CA GLU A 86 -6.24 -4.01 0.73
C GLU A 86 -4.97 -3.85 -0.11
N GLY A 87 -4.48 -4.92 -0.74
CA GLY A 87 -3.27 -4.85 -1.58
C GLY A 87 -3.44 -3.89 -2.78
N THR A 88 -4.58 -4.00 -3.47
CA THR A 88 -4.93 -3.12 -4.61
C THR A 88 -5.14 -1.68 -4.14
N SER A 89 -5.75 -1.50 -2.97
CA SER A 89 -5.89 -0.17 -2.36
C SER A 89 -4.54 0.50 -2.17
N TYR A 90 -3.55 -0.22 -1.63
CA TYR A 90 -2.24 0.35 -1.34
C TYR A 90 -1.46 0.64 -2.62
N PHE A 91 -1.53 -0.26 -3.61
CA PHE A 91 -0.96 -0.03 -4.94
C PHE A 91 -1.51 1.26 -5.58
N LYS A 92 -2.84 1.47 -5.53
CA LYS A 92 -3.46 2.69 -6.09
C LYS A 92 -2.99 3.97 -5.41
N VAL A 93 -2.80 3.93 -4.09
CA VAL A 93 -2.26 5.07 -3.34
C VAL A 93 -0.81 5.35 -3.75
N ALA A 94 0.02 4.30 -3.83
CA ALA A 94 1.41 4.44 -4.27
C ALA A 94 1.52 5.08 -5.66
N ASP A 95 0.68 4.63 -6.58
CA ASP A 95 0.62 5.15 -7.96
C ASP A 95 0.14 6.59 -8.04
N ALA A 96 -0.96 6.92 -7.36
CA ALA A 96 -1.53 8.27 -7.37
C ALA A 96 -0.61 9.32 -6.70
N MET A 97 0.16 8.90 -5.71
CA MET A 97 1.14 9.73 -5.00
C MET A 97 2.52 9.75 -5.68
N ASP A 98 2.71 9.01 -6.78
CA ASP A 98 4.00 8.88 -7.50
C ASP A 98 5.15 8.42 -6.60
N LEU A 99 4.88 7.48 -5.68
CA LEU A 99 5.89 6.99 -4.72
C LEU A 99 6.97 6.12 -5.36
N TRP A 100 6.78 5.70 -6.62
CA TRP A 100 7.72 4.82 -7.34
C TRP A 100 9.02 5.51 -7.72
N SER A 101 9.02 6.84 -7.78
CA SER A 101 10.14 7.66 -8.21
C SER A 101 10.91 8.33 -7.06
N GLU A 102 10.50 8.08 -5.81
CA GLU A 102 11.12 8.63 -4.59
C GLU A 102 12.42 7.93 -4.15
#